data_AF-C5LNX3-F1
#
_entry.id   AF-C5LNX3-F1
#
_cell.length_a   1.000
_cell.length_b   1.000
_cell.length_c   1.000
_cell.angle_alpha   90.00
_cell.angle_beta   90.00
_cell.angle_gamma   90.00
#
_symmetry.space_group_name_H-M   'P 1'
#
loop_
_entity.id
_entity.type
_entity.pdbx_description
1 polymer ?
#
loop_
_entity_poly.entity_id
_entity_poly.type
_entity_poly.pdbx_seq_one_letter_code
_entity_poly.pdbx_strand_id
1 'polypeptide(L)'
;MNRIFGVGKKKVEAPPAPTGPSLAETSEHLDSRVTLLDKKIKQCDEDLIKYKQQMATRSGAVGAKQRALAVLKRKKMYEAQRDQMMNTQFNVDQAAFTQEQIQTNINVVESMKVANSAMKSQMNDFNIDHVEDVVDDMADIMMDQEEINDILGRSYNLPEGCDDAALEAQFSMLEEEVAMDKENELRAVVQTRASATTLVAGLSGTISSDVLANYIAGTRQASVCSNSALLNTSNKHSSGNIMEYNGGSVIAMKGEGCVGIACDRRYGVNQLQTVSANMQKVYPMTSRCLVGFQGLATDSQTLSQLLKFRLKLYKLKEDREMPCDVVSHLMATMLYEKRFGPYFCEPVIAGLKNDGEPFISSFDLIGTESTAPDFIVSGTATEQLMGVAESFWREGMGPEELAEVLGQSLLSGIDRDCLSGWGGVVYILTDKELITKTLKGRMD
;
A
#
# COMPACT_ATOMS: atom_id res chain seq x y z
N MET A 1 41.92 63.24 -7.21
CA MET A 1 41.39 62.92 -5.86
C MET A 1 39.91 62.60 -6.03
N ASN A 2 39.28 61.51 -5.58
CA ASN A 2 39.68 60.33 -4.82
C ASN A 2 38.54 59.29 -4.95
N ARG A 3 38.93 58.00 -5.08
CA ARG A 3 38.24 56.79 -4.58
C ARG A 3 36.96 56.29 -5.27
N ILE A 4 37.21 55.59 -6.36
CA ILE A 4 36.79 54.19 -6.62
C ILE A 4 37.11 53.33 -5.39
N PHE A 5 36.14 52.64 -4.78
CA PHE A 5 36.22 51.31 -4.13
C PHE A 5 34.97 51.06 -3.28
N GLY A 6 34.35 49.91 -3.51
CA GLY A 6 33.11 49.46 -2.88
C GLY A 6 33.19 49.36 -1.36
N VAL A 7 32.04 49.62 -0.74
CA VAL A 7 31.79 49.32 0.67
C VAL A 7 31.88 47.81 0.83
N GLY A 8 32.89 47.33 1.54
CA GLY A 8 33.04 45.92 1.87
C GLY A 8 31.84 45.46 2.71
N LYS A 9 31.07 44.50 2.18
CA LYS A 9 30.10 43.74 2.96
C LYS A 9 30.86 43.11 4.14
N LYS A 10 30.44 43.47 5.35
CA LYS A 10 30.93 42.91 6.61
C LYS A 10 30.71 41.38 6.55
N LYS A 11 31.75 40.58 6.79
CA LYS A 11 31.62 39.12 6.97
C LYS A 11 30.56 38.88 8.03
N VAL A 12 29.44 38.29 7.64
CA VAL A 12 28.51 37.66 8.58
C VAL A 12 29.23 36.40 9.06
N GLU A 13 29.71 36.41 10.30
CA GLU A 13 30.19 35.20 10.95
C GLU A 13 29.06 34.18 11.01
N ALA A 14 29.38 32.92 10.73
CA ALA A 14 28.44 31.81 10.81
C ALA A 14 27.74 31.80 12.18
N PRO A 15 26.43 31.49 12.25
CA PRO A 15 25.75 31.39 13.53
C PRO A 15 26.48 30.37 14.41
N PRO A 16 26.65 30.63 15.72
CA PRO A 16 27.21 29.63 16.62
C PRO A 16 26.34 28.37 16.59
N ALA A 17 27.00 27.21 16.63
CA ALA A 17 26.36 25.89 16.60
C ALA A 17 25.19 25.83 17.60
N PRO A 18 24.05 25.19 17.24
CA PRO A 18 22.87 25.15 18.09
C PRO A 18 23.23 24.52 19.44
N THR A 19 23.09 25.28 20.52
CA THR A 19 23.28 24.83 21.91
C THR A 19 22.05 24.10 22.41
N GLY A 20 21.67 23.03 21.70
CA GLY A 20 20.69 22.03 22.11
C GLY A 20 21.35 20.65 22.05
N PRO A 21 20.82 19.64 22.77
CA PRO A 21 21.35 18.28 22.68
C PRO A 21 21.34 17.84 21.21
N SER A 22 22.41 17.22 20.77
CA SER A 22 22.48 16.75 19.38
C SER A 22 21.38 15.71 19.13
N LEU A 23 20.98 15.52 17.86
CA LEU A 23 20.01 14.46 17.50
C LEU A 23 20.53 13.08 17.94
N ALA A 24 21.85 12.88 17.94
CA ALA A 24 22.50 11.69 18.47
C ALA A 24 22.33 11.54 20.01
N GLU A 25 22.52 12.61 20.78
CA GLU A 25 22.31 12.60 22.24
C GLU A 25 20.83 12.37 22.61
N THR A 26 19.91 12.90 21.80
CA THR A 26 18.47 12.72 21.99
C THR A 26 18.05 11.28 21.68
N SER A 27 18.62 10.69 20.63
CA SER A 27 18.48 9.27 20.28
C SER A 27 18.97 8.36 21.41
N GLU A 28 20.17 8.61 21.96
CA GLU A 28 20.71 7.82 23.08
C GLU A 28 19.82 7.90 24.33
N HIS A 29 19.25 9.08 24.62
CA HIS A 29 18.34 9.23 25.74
C HIS A 29 17.01 8.47 25.53
N LEU A 30 16.46 8.48 24.32
CA LEU A 30 15.27 7.71 23.98
C LEU A 30 15.52 6.19 24.05
N ASP A 31 16.66 5.71 23.56
CA ASP A 31 17.10 4.32 23.69
C ASP A 31 17.24 3.89 25.16
N SER A 32 17.81 4.74 26.00
CA SER A 32 17.92 4.47 27.45
C SER A 32 16.54 4.31 28.12
N ARG A 33 15.52 5.03 27.61
CA ARG A 33 14.14 4.93 28.11
C ARG A 33 13.43 3.70 27.58
N VAL A 34 13.62 3.35 26.32
CA VAL A 34 13.08 2.11 25.72
C VAL A 34 13.63 0.88 26.46
N THR A 35 14.94 0.81 26.67
CA THR A 35 15.57 -0.30 27.41
C THR A 35 15.10 -0.40 28.86
N LEU A 36 14.79 0.72 29.51
CA LEU A 36 14.21 0.74 30.85
C LEU A 36 12.76 0.25 30.87
N LEU A 37 11.96 0.60 29.86
CA LEU A 37 10.59 0.11 29.70
C LEU A 37 10.58 -1.40 29.41
N ASP A 38 11.48 -1.90 28.56
CA ASP A 38 11.62 -3.34 28.29
C ASP A 38 12.01 -4.14 29.54
N LYS A 39 12.90 -3.61 30.38
CA LYS A 39 13.22 -4.23 31.68
C LYS A 39 12.00 -4.32 32.59
N LYS A 40 11.15 -3.29 32.60
CA LYS A 40 9.89 -3.29 33.39
C LYS A 40 8.85 -4.26 32.81
N ILE A 41 8.78 -4.40 31.48
CA ILE A 41 7.90 -5.38 30.82
C ILE A 41 8.33 -6.81 31.20
N LYS A 42 9.64 -7.11 31.12
CA LYS A 42 10.19 -8.42 31.53
C LYS A 42 9.88 -8.76 33.00
N GLN A 43 9.99 -7.79 33.91
CA GLN A 43 9.61 -7.98 35.31
C GLN A 43 8.11 -8.29 35.46
N CYS A 44 7.24 -7.64 34.68
CA CYS A 44 5.80 -7.94 34.68
C CYS A 44 5.53 -9.35 34.14
N ASP A 45 6.26 -9.81 33.12
CA ASP A 45 6.15 -11.17 32.59
C ASP A 45 6.56 -12.25 33.61
N GLU A 46 7.64 -12.02 34.33
CA GLU A 46 8.08 -12.91 35.43
C GLU A 46 7.03 -12.99 36.54
N ASP A 47 6.40 -11.87 36.90
CA ASP A 47 5.33 -11.84 37.89
C ASP A 47 4.05 -12.53 37.40
N LEU A 48 3.70 -12.39 36.11
CA LEU A 48 2.59 -13.13 35.50
C LEU A 48 2.83 -14.65 35.54
N ILE A 49 4.06 -15.11 35.31
CA ILE A 49 4.42 -16.54 35.42
C ILE A 49 4.25 -17.04 36.87
N LYS A 50 4.70 -16.27 37.87
CA LYS A 50 4.53 -16.61 39.29
C LYS A 50 3.05 -16.69 39.68
N TYR A 51 2.23 -15.74 39.22
CA TYR A 51 0.78 -15.77 39.47
C TYR A 51 0.10 -16.91 38.71
N LYS A 52 0.52 -17.24 37.48
CA LYS A 52 0.05 -18.41 36.72
C LYS A 52 0.31 -19.73 37.47
N GLN A 53 1.47 -19.87 38.11
CA GLN A 53 1.79 -21.04 38.96
C GLN A 53 0.95 -21.07 40.25
N GLN A 54 0.68 -19.92 40.86
CA GLN A 54 -0.21 -19.82 42.03
C GLN A 54 -1.68 -20.14 41.69
N MET A 55 -2.12 -19.85 40.45
CA MET A 55 -3.44 -20.23 39.93
C MET A 55 -3.58 -21.73 39.69
N ALA A 56 -2.48 -22.44 39.44
CA ALA A 56 -2.48 -23.89 39.24
C ALA A 56 -2.68 -24.69 40.55
N THR A 57 -2.47 -24.05 41.72
CA THR A 57 -2.70 -24.66 43.04
C THR A 57 -4.09 -24.25 43.59
N ARG A 58 -4.90 -25.23 43.99
CA ARG A 58 -6.34 -25.06 44.31
C ARG A 58 -6.66 -24.07 45.45
N SER A 59 -5.69 -23.63 46.24
CA SER A 59 -5.93 -22.87 47.48
C SER A 59 -5.78 -21.34 47.36
N GLY A 60 -5.53 -20.78 46.17
CA GLY A 60 -5.23 -19.34 46.00
C GLY A 60 -5.85 -18.62 44.80
N ALA A 61 -6.75 -19.27 44.05
CA ALA A 61 -7.15 -18.83 42.70
C ALA A 61 -7.78 -17.42 42.63
N VAL A 62 -8.63 -17.02 43.58
CA VAL A 62 -9.35 -15.74 43.47
C VAL A 62 -8.41 -14.54 43.74
N GLY A 63 -7.56 -14.63 44.76
CA GLY A 63 -6.61 -13.55 45.11
C GLY A 63 -5.38 -13.49 44.20
N ALA A 64 -4.99 -14.59 43.55
CA ALA A 64 -3.95 -14.60 42.53
C ALA A 64 -4.46 -14.02 41.20
N LYS A 65 -5.73 -14.26 40.82
CA LYS A 65 -6.37 -13.69 39.62
C LYS A 65 -6.42 -12.16 39.66
N GLN A 66 -6.84 -11.57 40.79
CA GLN A 66 -6.93 -10.12 40.92
C GLN A 66 -5.55 -9.43 40.87
N ARG A 67 -4.51 -10.09 41.39
CA ARG A 67 -3.12 -9.61 41.30
C ARG A 67 -2.54 -9.77 39.89
N ALA A 68 -2.88 -10.84 39.18
CA ALA A 68 -2.48 -11.04 37.79
C ALA A 68 -3.08 -9.97 36.85
N LEU A 69 -4.34 -9.62 37.03
CA LEU A 69 -5.01 -8.56 36.26
C LEU A 69 -4.35 -7.19 36.47
N ALA A 70 -3.96 -6.87 37.71
CA ALA A 70 -3.25 -5.62 38.00
C ALA A 70 -1.87 -5.54 37.32
N VAL A 71 -1.14 -6.66 37.27
CA VAL A 71 0.15 -6.74 36.57
C VAL A 71 -0.03 -6.65 35.05
N LEU A 72 -1.07 -7.29 34.49
CA LEU A 72 -1.38 -7.23 33.06
C LEU A 72 -1.72 -5.81 32.60
N LYS A 73 -2.51 -5.07 33.40
CA LYS A 73 -2.82 -3.65 33.15
C LYS A 73 -1.56 -2.79 33.14
N ARG A 74 -0.65 -3.03 34.08
CA ARG A 74 0.65 -2.34 34.16
C ARG A 74 1.57 -2.68 32.98
N LYS A 75 1.60 -3.95 32.55
CA LYS A 75 2.36 -4.39 31.37
C LYS A 75 1.88 -3.66 30.12
N LYS A 76 0.56 -3.66 29.86
CA LYS A 76 -0.03 -2.98 28.70
C LYS A 76 0.24 -1.47 28.69
N MET A 77 0.27 -0.84 29.86
CA MET A 77 0.67 0.57 30.00
C MET A 77 2.14 0.81 29.62
N TYR A 78 3.06 -0.07 30.02
CA TYR A 78 4.48 0.05 29.64
C TYR A 78 4.72 -0.28 28.16
N GLU A 79 4.00 -1.24 27.58
CA GLU A 79 4.06 -1.53 26.14
C GLU A 79 3.58 -0.34 25.30
N ALA A 80 2.46 0.28 25.68
CA ALA A 80 1.96 1.48 25.01
C ALA A 80 2.97 2.65 25.11
N GLN A 81 3.59 2.87 26.28
CA GLN A 81 4.63 3.88 26.44
C GLN A 81 5.89 3.56 25.62
N ARG A 82 6.28 2.29 25.52
CA ARG A 82 7.42 1.85 24.70
C ARG A 82 7.14 2.14 23.23
N ASP A 83 5.97 1.77 22.73
CA ASP A 83 5.60 1.95 21.32
C ASP A 83 5.54 3.42 20.93
N GLN A 84 5.03 4.27 21.82
CA GLN A 84 5.08 5.73 21.64
C GLN A 84 6.52 6.25 21.53
N MET A 85 7.42 5.82 22.42
CA MET A 85 8.83 6.24 22.40
C MET A 85 9.59 5.70 21.20
N MET A 86 9.30 4.47 20.76
CA MET A 86 9.90 3.86 19.57
C MET A 86 9.47 4.58 18.28
N ASN A 87 8.22 5.04 18.20
CA ASN A 87 7.77 5.88 17.08
C ASN A 87 8.45 7.26 17.09
N THR A 88 8.65 7.87 18.27
CA THR A 88 9.41 9.11 18.38
C THR A 88 10.88 8.91 17.98
N GLN A 89 11.49 7.80 18.39
CA GLN A 89 12.86 7.41 18.03
C GLN A 89 13.01 7.29 16.51
N PHE A 90 12.08 6.61 15.83
CA PHE A 90 12.11 6.48 14.38
C PHE A 90 12.04 7.82 13.64
N ASN A 91 11.27 8.78 14.15
CA ASN A 91 11.22 10.14 13.59
C ASN A 91 12.54 10.89 13.79
N VAL A 92 13.20 10.73 14.94
CA VAL A 92 14.52 11.31 15.23
C VAL A 92 15.60 10.68 14.36
N ASP A 93 15.59 9.36 14.17
CA ASP A 93 16.53 8.64 13.31
C ASP A 93 16.38 9.05 11.85
N GLN A 94 15.15 9.18 11.35
CA GLN A 94 14.91 9.70 10.00
C GLN A 94 15.43 11.14 9.82
N ALA A 95 15.30 11.99 10.84
CA ALA A 95 15.86 13.34 10.81
C ALA A 95 17.40 13.31 10.82
N ALA A 96 18.02 12.41 11.59
CA ALA A 96 19.47 12.23 11.63
C ALA A 96 20.03 11.72 10.29
N PHE A 97 19.39 10.76 9.64
CA PHE A 97 19.78 10.30 8.30
C PHE A 97 19.64 11.39 7.24
N THR A 98 18.58 12.20 7.33
CA THR A 98 18.40 13.34 6.43
C THR A 98 19.51 14.38 6.65
N GLN A 99 19.88 14.64 7.90
CA GLN A 99 21.00 15.52 8.25
C GLN A 99 22.33 15.00 7.70
N GLU A 100 22.59 13.69 7.79
CA GLU A 100 23.79 13.06 7.22
C GLU A 100 23.82 13.12 5.69
N GLN A 101 22.67 12.93 5.03
CA GLN A 101 22.54 13.08 3.58
C GLN A 101 22.80 14.52 3.13
N ILE A 102 22.30 15.51 3.88
CA ILE A 102 22.57 16.93 3.63
C ILE A 102 24.08 17.21 3.80
N GLN A 103 24.71 16.71 4.85
CA GLN A 103 26.16 16.88 5.06
C GLN A 103 26.99 16.20 3.95
N THR A 104 26.54 15.04 3.48
CA THR A 104 27.16 14.33 2.35
C THR A 104 27.05 15.14 1.07
N ASN A 105 25.87 15.71 0.78
CA ASN A 105 25.66 16.57 -0.37
C ASN A 105 26.50 17.86 -0.27
N ILE A 106 26.63 18.45 0.92
CA ILE A 106 27.52 19.60 1.16
C ILE A 106 28.96 19.23 0.85
N ASN A 107 29.46 18.09 1.34
CA ASN A 107 30.83 17.63 1.09
C ASN A 107 31.06 17.33 -0.40
N VAL A 108 30.05 16.79 -1.11
CA VAL A 108 30.08 16.60 -2.56
C VAL A 108 30.16 17.94 -3.29
N VAL A 109 29.35 18.93 -2.90
CA VAL A 109 29.38 20.28 -3.48
C VAL A 109 30.70 20.99 -3.19
N GLU A 110 31.28 20.81 -1.99
CA GLU A 110 32.59 21.36 -1.65
C GLU A 110 33.70 20.69 -2.48
N SER A 111 33.63 19.37 -2.65
CA SER A 111 34.55 18.62 -3.51
C SER A 111 34.41 19.03 -4.98
N MET A 112 33.17 19.25 -5.46
CA MET A 112 32.90 19.79 -6.78
C MET A 112 33.37 21.24 -6.91
N LYS A 113 33.32 22.05 -5.85
CA LYS A 113 33.84 23.43 -5.84
C LYS A 113 35.36 23.47 -5.91
N VAL A 114 36.05 22.54 -5.25
CA VAL A 114 37.51 22.35 -5.36
C VAL A 114 37.88 21.83 -6.75
N ALA A 115 37.11 20.90 -7.31
CA ALA A 115 37.30 20.43 -8.68
C ALA A 115 37.03 21.54 -9.71
N ASN A 116 35.98 22.34 -9.49
CA ASN A 116 35.59 23.44 -10.38
C ASN A 116 36.51 24.66 -10.23
N SER A 117 37.16 24.88 -9.09
CA SER A 117 38.23 25.89 -8.97
C SER A 117 39.52 25.45 -9.69
N ALA A 118 39.85 24.15 -9.64
CA ALA A 118 40.90 23.56 -10.47
C ALA A 118 40.56 23.63 -11.98
N MET A 119 39.29 23.49 -12.33
CA MET A 119 38.77 23.59 -13.72
C MET A 119 38.70 25.05 -14.21
N LYS A 120 38.34 26.01 -13.34
CA LYS A 120 38.40 27.47 -13.60
C LYS A 120 39.83 27.97 -13.80
N SER A 121 40.81 27.39 -13.10
CA SER A 121 42.23 27.65 -13.37
C SER A 121 42.66 27.27 -14.80
N GLN A 122 41.93 26.37 -15.47
CA GLN A 122 42.16 25.97 -16.86
C GLN A 122 41.25 26.71 -17.86
N MET A 123 40.29 27.50 -17.39
CA MET A 123 39.24 28.12 -18.21
C MET A 123 39.20 29.62 -17.94
N ASN A 124 40.33 30.29 -18.16
CA ASN A 124 40.39 31.75 -18.29
C ASN A 124 39.95 32.14 -19.72
N ASP A 125 38.65 32.15 -19.97
CA ASP A 125 37.99 33.27 -20.68
C ASP A 125 36.46 33.17 -20.58
N PHE A 126 35.84 34.30 -20.28
CA PHE A 126 34.40 34.64 -20.14
C PHE A 126 33.68 34.41 -18.79
N ASN A 127 33.34 35.55 -18.18
CA ASN A 127 32.32 35.76 -17.13
C ASN A 127 30.91 35.76 -17.74
N ILE A 128 29.91 35.28 -16.97
CA ILE A 128 28.65 36.00 -16.75
C ILE A 128 27.96 35.46 -15.48
N ASP A 129 27.58 36.40 -14.62
CA ASP A 129 26.86 36.22 -13.36
C ASP A 129 25.36 35.97 -13.61
N HIS A 130 24.79 35.02 -12.87
CA HIS A 130 23.70 35.27 -11.91
C HIS A 130 23.28 33.94 -11.27
N VAL A 131 23.67 33.76 -10.01
CA VAL A 131 23.14 32.73 -9.09
C VAL A 131 22.74 33.50 -7.83
N GLU A 132 21.53 34.08 -7.86
CA GLU A 132 20.95 34.81 -6.72
C GLU A 132 19.48 34.41 -6.45
N ASP A 133 19.04 33.20 -6.83
CA ASP A 133 17.68 32.70 -6.52
C ASP A 133 17.65 31.63 -5.39
N VAL A 134 18.81 31.14 -4.94
CA VAL A 134 18.90 30.07 -3.92
C VAL A 134 18.86 30.62 -2.47
N VAL A 135 19.01 31.94 -2.31
CA VAL A 135 19.04 32.59 -0.98
C VAL A 135 17.64 33.02 -0.53
N ASP A 136 16.73 33.31 -1.47
CA ASP A 136 15.34 33.66 -1.15
C ASP A 136 14.52 32.42 -0.74
N ASP A 137 14.81 31.23 -1.29
CA ASP A 137 14.18 29.96 -0.88
C ASP A 137 14.54 29.51 0.56
N MET A 138 15.59 30.08 1.18
CA MET A 138 15.96 29.77 2.56
C MET A 138 15.17 30.56 3.61
N ALA A 139 14.54 31.68 3.23
CA ALA A 139 13.72 32.47 4.15
C ALA A 139 12.33 31.82 4.35
N ASP A 140 11.78 31.21 3.29
CA ASP A 140 10.48 30.53 3.33
C ASP A 140 10.54 29.19 4.10
N ILE A 141 11.67 28.46 4.03
CA ILE A 141 11.88 27.22 4.80
C ILE A 141 11.96 27.48 6.32
N MET A 142 12.32 28.69 6.75
CA MET A 142 12.36 29.03 8.18
C MET A 142 10.97 29.34 8.76
N MET A 143 9.98 29.72 7.94
CA MET A 143 8.60 29.92 8.38
C MET A 143 7.85 28.59 8.57
N ASP A 144 8.16 27.57 7.76
CA ASP A 144 7.63 26.21 7.91
C ASP A 144 8.09 25.54 9.23
N GLN A 145 9.19 25.98 9.82
CA GLN A 145 9.74 25.44 11.07
C GLN A 145 8.88 25.79 12.31
N GLU A 146 8.14 26.91 12.28
CA GLU A 146 7.18 27.27 13.35
C GLU A 146 5.84 26.53 13.18
N GLU A 147 5.42 26.25 11.95
CA GLU A 147 4.19 25.47 11.66
C GLU A 147 4.36 23.98 11.99
N ILE A 148 5.58 23.42 11.82
CA ILE A 148 5.92 22.06 12.22
C ILE A 148 5.83 21.86 13.76
N ASN A 149 6.16 22.88 14.55
CA ASN A 149 6.02 22.79 16.02
C ASN A 149 4.55 22.85 16.49
N ASP A 150 3.68 23.50 15.73
CA ASP A 150 2.24 23.58 16.04
C ASP A 150 1.50 22.28 15.66
N ILE A 151 1.98 21.57 14.64
CA ILE A 151 1.49 20.24 14.23
C ILE A 151 1.94 19.14 15.19
N LEU A 152 3.12 19.26 15.80
CA LEU A 152 3.62 18.32 16.82
C LEU A 152 2.97 18.52 18.21
N GLY A 153 2.26 19.62 18.45
CA GLY A 153 1.62 19.95 19.73
C GLY A 153 0.27 19.28 20.02
N ARG A 154 -0.32 18.54 19.06
CA ARG A 154 -1.69 17.98 19.19
C ARG A 154 -1.77 16.50 19.61
N SER A 155 -0.88 16.05 20.49
CA SER A 155 -1.04 14.76 21.16
C SER A 155 -1.05 14.90 22.69
N TYR A 156 -2.09 15.57 23.18
CA TYR A 156 -2.59 15.37 24.54
C TYR A 156 -4.07 15.04 24.46
N ASN A 157 -4.38 13.78 24.20
CA ASN A 157 -5.62 13.17 24.67
C ASN A 157 -5.29 11.76 25.17
N LEU A 158 -5.51 11.55 26.46
CA LEU A 158 -5.51 10.25 27.11
C LEU A 158 -6.42 9.28 26.34
N PRO A 159 -6.04 8.01 26.16
CA PRO A 159 -7.01 6.98 25.82
C PRO A 159 -7.91 6.75 27.04
N GLU A 160 -9.10 7.37 27.05
CA GLU A 160 -10.27 6.80 27.74
C GLU A 160 -10.62 5.50 27.00
N GLY A 161 -10.18 4.36 27.55
CA GLY A 161 -10.46 3.06 26.92
C GLY A 161 -9.50 1.95 27.31
N CYS A 162 -9.25 1.76 28.61
CA CYS A 162 -8.91 0.43 29.11
C CYS A 162 -10.14 -0.05 29.87
N ASP A 163 -11.16 -0.40 29.12
CA ASP A 163 -12.33 -1.11 29.57
C ASP A 163 -11.90 -2.46 30.17
N ASP A 164 -12.15 -2.64 31.46
CA ASP A 164 -11.80 -3.88 32.18
C ASP A 164 -12.45 -5.12 31.51
N ALA A 165 -13.53 -4.92 30.73
CA ALA A 165 -14.18 -5.95 29.92
C ALA A 165 -13.31 -6.49 28.77
N ALA A 166 -12.56 -5.64 28.07
CA ALA A 166 -11.64 -6.08 27.01
C ALA A 166 -10.44 -6.85 27.59
N LEU A 167 -9.98 -6.46 28.79
CA LEU A 167 -8.95 -7.19 29.54
C LEU A 167 -9.46 -8.53 30.06
N GLU A 168 -10.71 -8.60 30.54
CA GLU A 168 -11.31 -9.83 31.05
C GLU A 168 -11.57 -10.83 29.92
N ALA A 169 -11.98 -10.37 28.74
CA ALA A 169 -12.09 -11.20 27.53
C ALA A 169 -10.73 -11.75 27.08
N GLN A 170 -9.69 -10.91 27.07
CA GLN A 170 -8.34 -11.33 26.70
C GLN A 170 -7.75 -12.32 27.73
N PHE A 171 -8.09 -12.18 29.00
CA PHE A 171 -7.70 -13.12 30.06
C PHE A 171 -8.46 -14.45 29.96
N SER A 172 -9.74 -14.43 29.60
CA SER A 172 -10.54 -15.63 29.35
C SER A 172 -9.94 -16.46 28.21
N MET A 173 -9.45 -15.82 27.16
CA MET A 173 -8.77 -16.50 26.05
C MET A 173 -7.44 -17.15 26.50
N LEU A 174 -6.73 -16.51 27.43
CA LEU A 174 -5.47 -17.04 27.98
C LEU A 174 -5.71 -18.19 28.99
N GLU A 175 -6.84 -18.17 29.72
CA GLU A 175 -7.30 -19.31 30.54
C GLU A 175 -7.64 -20.52 29.65
N GLU A 176 -8.22 -20.28 28.47
CA GLU A 176 -8.63 -21.31 27.50
C GLU A 176 -7.43 -21.94 26.76
N GLU A 177 -6.40 -21.14 26.42
CA GLU A 177 -5.12 -21.62 25.88
C GLU A 177 -4.41 -22.58 26.85
N VAL A 178 -4.41 -22.25 28.15
CA VAL A 178 -3.83 -23.11 29.20
C VAL A 178 -4.61 -24.41 29.40
N ALA A 179 -5.92 -24.40 29.13
CA ALA A 179 -6.73 -25.61 29.17
C ALA A 179 -6.40 -26.56 28.01
N MET A 180 -6.13 -26.01 26.81
CA MET A 180 -5.73 -26.80 25.64
C MET A 180 -4.36 -27.45 25.79
N ASP A 181 -3.38 -26.77 26.41
CA ASP A 181 -2.07 -27.36 26.71
C ASP A 181 -2.17 -28.59 27.63
N LYS A 182 -3.05 -28.52 28.64
CA LYS A 182 -3.36 -29.65 29.54
C LYS A 182 -4.05 -30.80 28.82
N GLU A 183 -4.93 -30.51 27.86
CA GLU A 183 -5.62 -31.53 27.07
C GLU A 183 -4.65 -32.24 26.11
N ASN A 184 -3.69 -31.50 25.54
CA ASN A 184 -2.64 -32.05 24.69
C ASN A 184 -1.66 -32.95 25.45
N GLU A 185 -1.29 -32.59 26.70
CA GLU A 185 -0.52 -33.48 27.58
C GLU A 185 -1.30 -34.77 27.93
N LEU A 186 -2.62 -34.66 28.16
CA LEU A 186 -3.46 -35.82 28.47
C LEU A 186 -3.63 -36.76 27.26
N ARG A 187 -3.74 -36.20 26.04
CA ARG A 187 -3.80 -36.98 24.78
C ARG A 187 -2.51 -37.76 24.53
N ALA A 188 -1.34 -37.19 24.84
CA ALA A 188 -0.06 -37.87 24.71
C ALA A 188 0.08 -39.10 25.65
N VAL A 189 -0.49 -39.02 26.86
CA VAL A 189 -0.52 -40.14 27.83
C VAL A 189 -1.51 -41.24 27.43
N VAL A 190 -2.61 -40.89 26.75
CA VAL A 190 -3.60 -41.87 26.24
C VAL A 190 -3.06 -42.62 25.02
N GLN A 191 -2.33 -41.95 24.12
CA GLN A 191 -1.69 -42.59 22.96
C GLN A 191 -0.60 -43.60 23.35
N THR A 192 0.14 -43.35 24.42
CA THR A 192 1.15 -44.30 24.93
C THR A 192 0.53 -45.55 25.58
N ARG A 193 -0.71 -45.46 26.11
CA ARG A 193 -1.46 -46.62 26.65
C ARG A 193 -2.13 -47.48 25.57
N ALA A 194 -2.52 -46.88 24.44
CA ALA A 194 -3.09 -47.61 23.31
C ALA A 194 -2.08 -48.60 22.70
N SER A 195 -0.79 -48.22 22.59
CA SER A 195 0.27 -49.10 22.08
C SER A 195 0.61 -50.29 22.99
N ALA A 196 0.33 -50.19 24.30
CA ALA A 196 0.57 -51.29 25.24
C ALA A 196 -0.54 -52.36 25.22
N THR A 197 -1.76 -51.99 24.78
CA THR A 197 -2.91 -52.92 24.74
C THR A 197 -2.86 -53.85 23.51
N THR A 198 -2.26 -53.40 22.40
CA THR A 198 -2.10 -54.21 21.18
C THR A 198 -1.09 -55.36 21.33
N LEU A 199 -0.19 -55.31 22.32
CA LEU A 199 0.79 -56.38 22.58
C LEU A 199 0.20 -57.58 23.34
N VAL A 200 -0.99 -57.45 23.94
CA VAL A 200 -1.62 -58.51 24.73
C VAL A 200 -2.65 -59.31 23.93
N ALA A 201 -3.04 -58.83 22.74
CA ALA A 201 -3.99 -59.51 21.83
C ALA A 201 -3.30 -60.47 20.82
N GLY A 202 -1.98 -60.66 20.93
CA GLY A 202 -1.20 -61.53 20.05
C GLY A 202 -1.18 -63.02 20.41
N LEU A 203 -1.93 -63.46 21.42
CA LEU A 203 -1.93 -64.84 21.92
C LEU A 203 -3.36 -65.33 22.18
N SER A 204 -4.09 -65.73 21.13
CA SER A 204 -5.06 -66.85 21.12
C SER A 204 -5.92 -66.86 19.84
N GLY A 205 -5.78 -67.93 19.05
CA GLY A 205 -6.90 -68.67 18.43
C GLY A 205 -7.89 -68.00 17.46
N THR A 206 -7.63 -68.17 16.15
CA THR A 206 -8.55 -68.65 15.07
C THR A 206 -10.02 -68.20 15.04
N ILE A 207 -10.45 -67.42 14.02
CA ILE A 207 -11.67 -67.64 13.18
C ILE A 207 -11.48 -67.00 11.77
N SER A 208 -12.00 -67.73 10.76
CA SER A 208 -12.05 -67.62 9.28
C SER A 208 -12.07 -66.25 8.55
N SER A 209 -11.54 -66.28 7.33
CA SER A 209 -11.18 -65.19 6.41
C SER A 209 -12.27 -64.62 5.49
N ASP A 210 -13.55 -64.99 5.63
CA ASP A 210 -14.50 -64.81 4.52
C ASP A 210 -15.61 -63.75 4.70
N VAL A 211 -15.48 -62.84 5.68
CA VAL A 211 -16.55 -61.85 5.98
C VAL A 211 -16.14 -60.38 5.72
N LEU A 212 -14.87 -60.08 5.46
CA LEU A 212 -14.39 -58.70 5.33
C LEU A 212 -14.17 -58.20 3.89
N ALA A 213 -14.31 -59.08 2.88
CA ALA A 213 -13.99 -58.74 1.49
C ALA A 213 -15.16 -58.16 0.67
N ASN A 214 -16.41 -58.17 1.18
CA ASN A 214 -17.60 -57.83 0.39
C ASN A 214 -18.32 -56.51 0.76
N TYR A 215 -17.69 -55.59 1.51
CA TYR A 215 -18.37 -54.34 1.93
C TYR A 215 -17.80 -53.03 1.35
N ILE A 216 -16.68 -53.04 0.60
CA ILE A 216 -16.04 -51.79 0.14
C ILE A 216 -15.87 -51.70 -1.39
N ALA A 217 -16.19 -52.77 -2.13
CA ALA A 217 -16.13 -52.79 -3.60
C ALA A 217 -17.52 -52.66 -4.22
N GLY A 218 -18.16 -51.50 -4.10
CA GLY A 218 -19.50 -51.30 -4.67
C GLY A 218 -20.05 -49.90 -4.54
N THR A 219 -19.41 -48.92 -5.19
CA THR A 219 -20.02 -47.76 -5.88
C THR A 219 -18.90 -46.82 -6.33
N ARG A 220 -18.38 -47.06 -7.54
CA ARG A 220 -17.92 -45.96 -8.39
C ARG A 220 -19.15 -45.40 -9.11
N GLN A 221 -19.11 -44.10 -9.38
CA GLN A 221 -19.81 -43.40 -10.46
C GLN A 221 -21.10 -42.63 -10.09
N ALA A 222 -20.92 -41.53 -9.38
CA ALA A 222 -21.64 -40.27 -9.58
C ALA A 222 -20.85 -39.14 -8.90
N SER A 223 -20.80 -37.96 -9.53
CA SER A 223 -20.18 -36.71 -9.03
C SER A 223 -18.64 -36.62 -9.10
N VAL A 224 -18.14 -36.25 -10.28
CA VAL A 224 -17.00 -35.32 -10.36
C VAL A 224 -17.61 -33.93 -10.39
N CYS A 225 -18.10 -33.47 -9.24
CA CYS A 225 -18.52 -32.09 -9.04
C CYS A 225 -18.34 -31.77 -7.55
N SER A 226 -17.65 -30.67 -7.28
CA SER A 226 -17.63 -29.99 -5.97
C SER A 226 -16.84 -30.68 -4.85
N ASN A 227 -15.52 -30.74 -4.97
CA ASN A 227 -14.60 -30.92 -3.82
C ASN A 227 -13.68 -29.70 -3.65
N SER A 228 -14.26 -28.50 -3.62
CA SER A 228 -13.61 -27.28 -3.10
C SER A 228 -14.28 -26.72 -1.84
N ALA A 229 -15.32 -27.38 -1.31
CA ALA A 229 -16.22 -26.79 -0.31
C ALA A 229 -16.07 -27.29 1.14
N LEU A 230 -15.05 -28.08 1.50
CA LEU A 230 -14.94 -28.65 2.86
C LEU A 230 -13.53 -28.57 3.47
N LEU A 231 -12.84 -27.43 3.28
CA LEU A 231 -11.58 -27.11 3.98
C LEU A 231 -11.49 -25.59 4.22
N ASN A 232 -12.34 -25.05 5.10
CA ASN A 232 -12.05 -23.88 5.95
C ASN A 232 -13.30 -23.47 6.73
N THR A 233 -13.47 -24.03 7.92
CA THR A 233 -14.32 -23.44 8.97
C THR A 233 -13.45 -23.18 10.20
N SER A 234 -12.48 -22.30 10.01
CA SER A 234 -11.72 -21.64 11.07
C SER A 234 -11.86 -20.16 10.80
N ASN A 235 -12.43 -19.41 11.75
CA ASN A 235 -12.73 -17.98 11.68
C ASN A 235 -11.82 -17.18 10.72
N LYS A 236 -12.28 -16.97 9.48
CA LYS A 236 -11.80 -15.87 8.65
C LYS A 236 -12.64 -14.67 9.03
N HIS A 237 -12.07 -13.70 9.75
CA HIS A 237 -12.44 -12.32 9.43
C HIS A 237 -12.32 -12.21 7.91
N SER A 238 -13.40 -11.91 7.20
CA SER A 238 -13.33 -11.77 5.76
C SER A 238 -12.47 -10.55 5.46
N SER A 239 -11.16 -10.76 5.31
CA SER A 239 -10.30 -9.81 4.64
C SER A 239 -10.87 -9.66 3.24
N GLY A 240 -11.58 -8.55 3.00
CA GLY A 240 -12.18 -8.25 1.70
C GLY A 240 -11.12 -8.30 0.60
N ASN A 241 -11.54 -8.57 -0.63
CA ASN A 241 -10.66 -8.49 -1.79
C ASN A 241 -10.07 -7.07 -1.89
N ILE A 242 -8.74 -6.96 -1.89
CA ILE A 242 -8.05 -5.66 -1.90
C ILE A 242 -8.34 -4.85 -3.18
N MET A 243 -8.60 -5.53 -4.29
CA MET A 243 -8.97 -4.91 -5.57
C MET A 243 -10.33 -4.21 -5.52
N GLU A 244 -11.22 -4.71 -4.67
CA GLU A 244 -12.57 -4.17 -4.47
C GLU A 244 -12.64 -3.12 -3.36
N TYR A 245 -11.54 -2.90 -2.62
CA TYR A 245 -11.54 -2.07 -1.42
C TYR A 245 -11.96 -0.62 -1.71
N ASN A 246 -11.38 -0.02 -2.74
CA ASN A 246 -11.76 1.31 -3.21
C ASN A 246 -12.84 1.27 -4.31
N GLY A 247 -12.84 0.18 -5.09
CA GLY A 247 -13.71 0.01 -6.24
C GLY A 247 -13.39 0.95 -7.40
N GLY A 248 -14.16 0.81 -8.48
CA GLY A 248 -14.04 1.62 -9.67
C GLY A 248 -13.79 0.80 -10.93
N SER A 249 -14.09 1.43 -12.06
CA SER A 249 -14.11 0.79 -13.37
C SER A 249 -13.64 1.77 -14.45
N VAL A 250 -12.87 1.24 -15.40
CA VAL A 250 -12.30 1.93 -16.55
C VAL A 250 -12.61 1.11 -17.81
N ILE A 251 -13.01 1.80 -18.87
CA ILE A 251 -13.26 1.20 -20.18
C ILE A 251 -12.54 2.02 -21.26
N ALA A 252 -11.93 1.34 -22.22
CA ALA A 252 -11.30 1.96 -23.37
C ALA A 252 -11.83 1.33 -24.67
N MET A 253 -12.01 2.13 -25.71
CA MET A 253 -12.49 1.69 -27.02
C MET A 253 -11.67 2.34 -28.13
N LYS A 254 -11.39 1.58 -29.19
CA LYS A 254 -10.81 2.09 -30.44
C LYS A 254 -11.92 2.60 -31.35
N GLY A 255 -11.68 3.75 -31.99
CA GLY A 255 -12.48 4.29 -33.08
C GLY A 255 -11.63 4.57 -34.31
N GLU A 256 -12.20 5.23 -35.31
CA GLU A 256 -11.48 5.62 -36.53
C GLU A 256 -10.63 6.88 -36.25
N GLY A 257 -9.31 6.73 -36.26
CA GLY A 257 -8.37 7.83 -36.01
C GLY A 257 -8.48 8.46 -34.62
N CYS A 258 -9.15 7.80 -33.68
CA CYS A 258 -9.36 8.26 -32.31
C CYS A 258 -9.40 7.09 -31.34
N VAL A 259 -9.16 7.39 -30.06
CA VAL A 259 -9.28 6.43 -28.96
C VAL A 259 -10.05 7.06 -27.82
N GLY A 260 -10.95 6.28 -27.21
CA GLY A 260 -11.74 6.70 -26.07
C GLY A 260 -11.33 5.95 -24.81
N ILE A 261 -11.26 6.64 -23.68
CA ILE A 261 -11.14 6.04 -22.34
C ILE A 261 -12.12 6.72 -21.38
N ALA A 262 -12.81 5.93 -20.58
CA ALA A 262 -13.80 6.40 -19.63
C ALA A 262 -13.60 5.75 -18.26
N CYS A 263 -13.89 6.50 -17.21
CA CYS A 263 -13.82 6.01 -15.85
C CYS A 263 -14.96 6.56 -14.98
N ASP A 264 -15.30 5.83 -13.93
CA ASP A 264 -16.21 6.29 -12.89
C ASP A 264 -15.49 7.26 -11.91
N ARG A 265 -16.27 8.02 -11.14
CA ARG A 265 -15.72 9.07 -10.25
C ARG A 265 -15.76 8.71 -8.76
N ARG A 266 -16.29 7.53 -8.43
CA ARG A 266 -16.40 7.05 -7.05
C ARG A 266 -15.02 6.80 -6.44
N TYR A 267 -14.88 7.17 -5.16
CA TYR A 267 -13.81 6.74 -4.28
C TYR A 267 -14.42 6.09 -3.05
N GLY A 268 -14.35 4.76 -2.98
CA GLY A 268 -14.83 3.97 -1.86
C GLY A 268 -13.75 3.72 -0.81
N VAL A 269 -14.19 3.39 0.40
CA VAL A 269 -13.37 2.80 1.47
C VAL A 269 -14.17 1.63 2.04
N ASN A 270 -13.49 0.52 2.30
CA ASN A 270 -14.10 -0.68 2.89
C ASN A 270 -15.33 -1.19 2.10
N GLN A 271 -15.21 -1.19 0.76
CA GLN A 271 -16.22 -1.62 -0.22
C GLN A 271 -17.49 -0.76 -0.25
N LEU A 272 -18.26 -0.69 0.84
CA LEU A 272 -19.62 -0.14 0.85
C LEU A 272 -19.71 1.35 1.20
N GLN A 273 -18.63 1.99 1.65
CA GLN A 273 -18.66 3.41 2.02
C GLN A 273 -18.04 4.26 0.90
N THR A 274 -18.79 5.22 0.37
CA THR A 274 -18.26 6.24 -0.55
C THR A 274 -17.71 7.43 0.25
N VAL A 275 -16.46 7.80 0.00
CA VAL A 275 -15.81 8.97 0.62
C VAL A 275 -15.83 10.19 -0.29
N SER A 276 -15.64 9.99 -1.59
CA SER A 276 -15.65 11.07 -2.58
C SER A 276 -16.31 10.62 -3.88
N ALA A 277 -16.93 11.58 -4.57
CA ALA A 277 -17.59 11.43 -5.86
C ALA A 277 -16.81 12.11 -7.00
N ASN A 278 -15.54 12.48 -6.75
CA ASN A 278 -14.71 13.18 -7.73
C ASN A 278 -13.25 12.70 -7.70
N MET A 279 -13.05 11.39 -7.82
CA MET A 279 -11.72 10.81 -7.94
C MET A 279 -11.32 10.66 -9.41
N GLN A 280 -10.17 11.23 -9.76
CA GLN A 280 -9.59 11.08 -11.08
C GLN A 280 -8.85 9.74 -11.17
N LYS A 281 -9.20 8.90 -12.15
CA LYS A 281 -8.55 7.61 -12.40
C LYS A 281 -7.73 7.59 -13.70
N VAL A 282 -8.09 8.43 -14.66
CA VAL A 282 -7.39 8.59 -15.93
C VAL A 282 -6.46 9.79 -15.88
N TYR A 283 -5.20 9.57 -16.23
CA TYR A 283 -4.18 10.61 -16.26
C TYR A 283 -3.57 10.74 -17.67
N PRO A 284 -3.42 11.97 -18.18
CA PRO A 284 -2.64 12.22 -19.38
C PRO A 284 -1.15 12.03 -19.07
N MET A 285 -0.49 11.16 -19.83
CA MET A 285 0.91 10.82 -19.65
C MET A 285 1.80 11.51 -20.69
N THR A 286 1.41 11.44 -21.95
CA THR A 286 2.00 12.20 -23.05
C THR A 286 0.91 12.93 -23.83
N SER A 287 1.28 13.72 -24.85
CA SER A 287 0.31 14.39 -25.74
C SER A 287 -0.63 13.41 -26.45
N ARG A 288 -0.20 12.16 -26.63
CA ARG A 288 -0.91 11.11 -27.38
C ARG A 288 -1.19 9.83 -26.57
N CYS A 289 -1.02 9.86 -25.25
CA CYS A 289 -1.19 8.68 -24.39
C CYS A 289 -1.89 9.03 -23.07
N LEU A 290 -3.00 8.36 -22.81
CA LEU A 290 -3.77 8.39 -21.58
C LEU A 290 -3.62 7.05 -20.86
N VAL A 291 -3.54 7.07 -19.54
CA VAL A 291 -3.48 5.86 -18.71
C VAL A 291 -4.51 5.95 -17.60
N GLY A 292 -5.44 5.00 -17.59
CA GLY A 292 -6.36 4.74 -16.48
C GLY A 292 -5.73 3.79 -15.48
N PHE A 293 -5.82 4.10 -14.19
CA PHE A 293 -5.46 3.18 -13.12
C PHE A 293 -6.70 2.78 -12.36
N GLN A 294 -6.88 1.48 -12.19
CA GLN A 294 -8.00 0.90 -11.45
C GLN A 294 -7.47 -0.17 -10.50
N GLY A 295 -8.15 -0.37 -9.37
CA GLY A 295 -7.70 -1.19 -8.24
C GLY A 295 -7.54 -0.37 -6.97
N LEU A 296 -6.50 -0.64 -6.20
CA LEU A 296 -6.19 0.05 -4.97
C LEU A 296 -5.72 1.49 -5.25
N ALA A 297 -6.33 2.47 -4.59
CA ALA A 297 -6.11 3.88 -4.88
C ALA A 297 -4.71 4.36 -4.50
N THR A 298 -4.10 3.81 -3.44
CA THR A 298 -2.73 4.17 -3.06
C THR A 298 -1.75 3.78 -4.15
N ASP A 299 -1.85 2.56 -4.66
CA ASP A 299 -0.98 2.04 -5.72
C ASP A 299 -1.25 2.76 -7.05
N SER A 300 -2.51 3.11 -7.33
CA SER A 300 -2.89 3.88 -8.52
C SER A 300 -2.18 5.23 -8.54
N GLN A 301 -2.16 5.94 -7.41
CA GLN A 301 -1.45 7.22 -7.29
C GLN A 301 0.06 7.03 -7.41
N THR A 302 0.64 6.06 -6.69
CA THR A 302 2.08 5.78 -6.72
C THR A 302 2.56 5.41 -8.13
N LEU A 303 1.86 4.50 -8.82
CA LEU A 303 2.19 4.11 -10.19
C LEU A 303 2.06 5.28 -11.16
N SER A 304 1.02 6.11 -11.01
CA SER A 304 0.84 7.29 -11.88
C SER A 304 2.01 8.27 -11.75
N GLN A 305 2.51 8.50 -10.53
CA GLN A 305 3.64 9.39 -10.27
C GLN A 305 4.95 8.79 -10.78
N LEU A 306 5.16 7.49 -10.55
CA LEU A 306 6.36 6.77 -11.00
C LEU A 306 6.44 6.73 -12.52
N LEU A 307 5.32 6.47 -13.21
CA LEU A 307 5.27 6.47 -14.67
C LEU A 307 5.56 7.88 -15.22
N LYS A 308 4.92 8.93 -14.66
CA LYS A 308 5.21 10.33 -15.03
C LYS A 308 6.69 10.67 -14.87
N PHE A 309 7.31 10.22 -13.77
CA PHE A 309 8.74 10.41 -13.54
C PHE A 309 9.58 9.74 -14.64
N ARG A 310 9.34 8.45 -14.94
CA ARG A 310 10.07 7.72 -15.98
C ARG A 310 9.89 8.34 -17.37
N LEU A 311 8.67 8.78 -17.71
CA LEU A 311 8.38 9.42 -19.00
C LEU A 311 9.06 10.79 -19.14
N LYS A 312 9.06 11.61 -18.08
CA LYS A 312 9.77 12.90 -18.07
C LYS A 312 11.27 12.72 -18.19
N LEU A 313 11.84 11.74 -17.47
CA LEU A 313 13.26 11.41 -17.55
C LEU A 313 13.64 10.95 -18.96
N TYR A 314 12.79 10.15 -19.60
CA TYR A 314 12.98 9.74 -20.98
C TYR A 314 12.96 10.94 -21.94
N LYS A 315 11.96 11.81 -21.81
CA LYS A 315 11.85 13.03 -22.63
C LYS A 315 13.07 13.94 -22.49
N LEU A 316 13.62 14.08 -21.28
CA LEU A 316 14.84 14.86 -21.04
C LEU A 316 16.10 14.24 -21.64
N LYS A 317 16.18 12.91 -21.72
CA LYS A 317 17.35 12.19 -22.25
C LYS A 317 17.35 12.11 -23.77
N GLU A 318 16.18 11.83 -24.36
CA GLU A 318 16.03 11.51 -25.78
C GLU A 318 15.45 12.68 -26.59
N ASP A 319 15.09 13.78 -25.92
CA ASP A 319 14.43 14.98 -26.50
C ASP A 319 13.20 14.67 -27.37
N ARG A 320 12.51 13.57 -27.04
CA ARG A 320 11.31 13.11 -27.75
C ARG A 320 10.31 12.49 -26.80
N GLU A 321 9.03 12.58 -27.16
CA GLU A 321 7.98 11.89 -26.40
C GLU A 321 8.01 10.39 -26.70
N MET A 322 7.71 9.59 -25.66
CA MET A 322 7.61 8.15 -25.80
C MET A 322 6.30 7.80 -26.53
N PRO A 323 6.35 6.96 -27.58
CA PRO A 323 5.14 6.51 -28.26
C PRO A 323 4.36 5.51 -27.39
N CYS A 324 3.05 5.42 -27.62
CA CYS A 324 2.12 4.72 -26.73
C CYS A 324 2.44 3.22 -26.56
N ASP A 325 2.89 2.56 -27.63
CA ASP A 325 3.35 1.18 -27.64
C ASP A 325 4.56 0.96 -26.72
N VAL A 326 5.53 1.87 -26.72
CA VAL A 326 6.71 1.78 -25.84
C VAL A 326 6.32 2.06 -24.38
N VAL A 327 5.35 2.95 -24.13
CA VAL A 327 4.79 3.15 -22.78
C VAL A 327 4.15 1.85 -22.27
N SER A 328 3.52 1.08 -23.14
CA SER A 328 2.93 -0.23 -22.83
C SER A 328 3.96 -1.22 -22.27
N HIS A 329 5.06 -1.40 -22.99
CA HIS A 329 6.14 -2.29 -22.57
C HIS A 329 6.86 -1.80 -21.30
N LEU A 330 6.97 -0.49 -21.12
CA LEU A 330 7.49 0.11 -19.90
C LEU A 330 6.59 -0.22 -18.71
N MET A 331 5.27 -0.13 -18.87
CA MET A 331 4.30 -0.48 -17.83
C MET A 331 4.38 -1.95 -17.44
N ALA A 332 4.43 -2.87 -18.43
CA ALA A 332 4.62 -4.29 -18.18
C ALA A 332 5.86 -4.57 -17.32
N THR A 333 6.98 -3.92 -17.65
CA THR A 333 8.24 -4.07 -16.90
C THR A 333 8.12 -3.50 -15.49
N MET A 334 7.50 -2.33 -15.32
CA MET A 334 7.30 -1.69 -14.02
C MET A 334 6.47 -2.55 -13.05
N LEU A 335 5.42 -3.20 -13.55
CA LEU A 335 4.59 -4.10 -12.76
C LEU A 335 5.36 -5.39 -12.43
N TYR A 336 6.11 -5.93 -13.38
CA TYR A 336 6.87 -7.17 -13.19
C TYR A 336 8.08 -7.01 -12.26
N GLU A 337 8.70 -5.83 -12.20
CA GLU A 337 9.75 -5.48 -11.22
C GLU A 337 9.31 -5.79 -9.77
N LYS A 338 8.01 -5.70 -9.49
CA LYS A 338 7.39 -5.95 -8.19
C LYS A 338 6.63 -7.28 -8.13
N ARG A 339 7.09 -8.31 -8.85
CA ARG A 339 6.43 -9.64 -8.92
C ARG A 339 6.05 -10.30 -7.58
N PHE A 340 6.89 -10.16 -6.55
CA PHE A 340 6.69 -10.79 -5.22
C PHE A 340 5.98 -9.89 -4.21
N GLY A 341 5.63 -8.67 -4.61
CA GLY A 341 4.84 -7.72 -3.84
C GLY A 341 4.20 -6.74 -4.82
N PRO A 342 3.20 -7.20 -5.60
CA PRO A 342 2.68 -6.46 -6.75
C PRO A 342 1.97 -5.18 -6.32
N TYR A 343 1.86 -4.26 -7.26
CA TYR A 343 0.89 -3.18 -7.15
C TYR A 343 -0.50 -3.76 -7.39
N PHE A 344 -1.46 -3.44 -6.51
CA PHE A 344 -2.84 -3.86 -6.65
C PHE A 344 -3.59 -2.97 -7.64
N CYS A 345 -3.08 -2.89 -8.86
CA CYS A 345 -3.65 -2.08 -9.93
C CYS A 345 -3.65 -2.83 -11.26
N GLU A 346 -4.71 -2.62 -12.02
CA GLU A 346 -4.87 -3.08 -13.39
C GLU A 346 -4.94 -1.83 -14.29
N PRO A 347 -3.80 -1.35 -14.80
CA PRO A 347 -3.79 -0.17 -15.64
C PRO A 347 -4.35 -0.46 -17.04
N VAL A 348 -4.97 0.56 -17.63
CA VAL A 348 -5.44 0.57 -19.02
C VAL A 348 -4.79 1.73 -19.73
N ILE A 349 -4.07 1.44 -20.81
CA ILE A 349 -3.42 2.41 -21.67
C ILE A 349 -4.29 2.63 -22.90
N ALA A 350 -4.52 3.89 -23.24
CA ALA A 350 -5.26 4.30 -24.43
C ALA A 350 -4.54 5.47 -25.08
N GLY A 351 -4.13 5.32 -26.34
CA GLY A 351 -3.39 6.36 -27.05
C GLY A 351 -3.38 6.18 -28.56
N LEU A 352 -2.66 7.07 -29.24
CA LEU A 352 -2.36 6.97 -30.66
C LEU A 352 -0.88 6.65 -30.83
N LYS A 353 -0.56 5.72 -31.74
CA LYS A 353 0.82 5.48 -32.17
C LYS A 353 1.34 6.70 -32.96
N ASN A 354 2.63 6.69 -33.27
CA ASN A 354 3.23 7.75 -34.10
C ASN A 354 2.55 7.88 -35.48
N ASP A 355 2.07 6.75 -36.01
CA ASP A 355 1.39 6.67 -37.31
C ASP A 355 -0.09 7.14 -37.25
N GLY A 356 -0.57 7.55 -36.07
CA GLY A 356 -1.97 7.91 -35.84
C GLY A 356 -2.90 6.70 -35.64
N GLU A 357 -2.37 5.48 -35.68
CA GLU A 357 -3.12 4.26 -35.40
C GLU A 357 -3.55 4.22 -33.92
N PRO A 358 -4.85 4.01 -33.62
CA PRO A 358 -5.33 3.81 -32.27
C PRO A 358 -4.70 2.60 -31.60
N PHE A 359 -4.32 2.74 -30.33
CA PHE A 359 -3.74 1.68 -29.52
C PHE A 359 -4.39 1.65 -28.14
N ILE A 360 -4.80 0.45 -27.72
CA ILE A 360 -5.32 0.18 -26.38
C ILE A 360 -4.67 -1.08 -25.84
N SER A 361 -4.35 -1.08 -24.55
CA SER A 361 -3.77 -2.24 -23.86
C SER A 361 -4.16 -2.25 -22.39
N SER A 362 -4.53 -3.41 -21.85
CA SER A 362 -4.71 -3.62 -20.40
C SER A 362 -3.59 -4.46 -19.84
N PHE A 363 -3.43 -4.37 -18.53
CA PHE A 363 -2.48 -5.20 -17.79
C PHE A 363 -3.17 -5.90 -16.63
N ASP A 364 -2.66 -7.08 -16.30
CA ASP A 364 -2.91 -7.68 -14.99
C ASP A 364 -2.01 -7.04 -13.90
N LEU A 365 -2.16 -7.52 -12.68
CA LEU A 365 -1.40 -7.10 -11.49
C LEU A 365 0.12 -7.35 -11.59
N ILE A 366 0.55 -8.20 -12.52
CA ILE A 366 1.92 -8.71 -12.64
C ILE A 366 2.62 -8.11 -13.87
N GLY A 367 1.87 -7.45 -14.76
CA GLY A 367 2.40 -6.81 -15.97
C GLY A 367 2.22 -7.61 -17.25
N THR A 368 1.38 -8.65 -17.27
CA THR A 368 0.97 -9.30 -18.52
C THR A 368 0.16 -8.31 -19.34
N GLU A 369 0.63 -8.02 -20.55
CA GLU A 369 -0.06 -7.13 -21.49
C GLU A 369 -1.15 -7.89 -22.26
N SER A 370 -2.32 -7.28 -22.38
CA SER A 370 -3.43 -7.72 -23.23
C SER A 370 -3.86 -6.60 -24.16
N THR A 371 -3.44 -6.68 -25.42
CA THR A 371 -3.84 -5.75 -26.49
C THR A 371 -5.07 -6.28 -27.22
N ALA A 372 -6.08 -5.44 -27.39
CA ALA A 372 -7.31 -5.78 -28.11
C ALA A 372 -7.53 -4.86 -29.33
N PRO A 373 -8.12 -5.34 -30.44
CA PRO A 373 -8.43 -4.53 -31.62
C PRO A 373 -9.67 -3.64 -31.46
N ASP A 374 -10.52 -3.95 -30.48
CA ASP A 374 -11.86 -3.40 -30.29
C ASP A 374 -11.95 -2.53 -29.03
N PHE A 375 -12.05 -3.16 -27.86
CA PHE A 375 -12.25 -2.50 -26.58
C PHE A 375 -11.60 -3.29 -25.43
N ILE A 376 -11.39 -2.60 -24.33
CA ILE A 376 -10.77 -3.13 -23.12
C ILE A 376 -11.53 -2.62 -21.91
N VAL A 377 -11.71 -3.49 -20.93
CA VAL A 377 -12.39 -3.20 -19.67
C VAL A 377 -11.48 -3.62 -18.53
N SER A 378 -11.42 -2.79 -17.49
CA SER A 378 -10.75 -3.10 -16.23
C SER A 378 -11.59 -2.51 -15.11
N GLY A 379 -12.00 -3.31 -14.14
CA GLY A 379 -12.98 -2.81 -13.17
C GLY A 379 -13.43 -3.81 -12.13
N THR A 380 -14.07 -3.28 -11.09
CA THR A 380 -15.04 -4.07 -10.34
C THR A 380 -16.25 -4.43 -11.21
N ALA A 381 -16.63 -3.56 -12.15
CA ALA A 381 -17.75 -3.79 -13.08
C ALA A 381 -17.34 -4.48 -14.39
N THR A 382 -16.28 -5.31 -14.38
CA THR A 382 -15.73 -5.89 -15.62
C THR A 382 -16.76 -6.76 -16.35
N GLU A 383 -17.47 -7.63 -15.64
CA GLU A 383 -18.46 -8.54 -16.23
C GLU A 383 -19.62 -7.79 -16.89
N GLN A 384 -20.09 -6.72 -16.25
CA GLN A 384 -21.20 -5.89 -16.72
C GLN A 384 -20.77 -5.05 -17.93
N LEU A 385 -19.59 -4.44 -17.87
CA LEU A 385 -19.06 -3.59 -18.94
C LEU A 385 -18.71 -4.41 -20.19
N MET A 386 -18.16 -5.61 -20.05
CA MET A 386 -17.85 -6.49 -21.19
C MET A 386 -19.10 -6.80 -22.01
N GLY A 387 -20.21 -7.19 -21.36
CA GLY A 387 -21.45 -7.51 -22.07
C GLY A 387 -22.07 -6.31 -22.79
N VAL A 388 -22.00 -5.12 -22.20
CA VAL A 388 -22.54 -3.91 -22.83
C VAL A 388 -21.63 -3.41 -23.95
N ALA A 389 -20.31 -3.41 -23.74
CA ALA A 389 -19.33 -2.97 -24.72
C ALA A 389 -19.41 -3.80 -26.01
N GLU A 390 -19.54 -5.13 -25.89
CA GLU A 390 -19.71 -6.04 -27.04
C GLU A 390 -20.98 -5.69 -27.86
N SER A 391 -22.05 -5.25 -27.20
CA SER A 391 -23.31 -4.94 -27.86
C SER A 391 -23.33 -3.57 -28.56
N PHE A 392 -22.57 -2.60 -28.05
CA PHE A 392 -22.58 -1.24 -28.56
C PHE A 392 -21.40 -0.92 -29.48
N TRP A 393 -20.26 -1.61 -29.32
CA TRP A 393 -19.07 -1.37 -30.14
C TRP A 393 -19.26 -1.86 -31.58
N ARG A 394 -18.66 -1.12 -32.52
CA ARG A 394 -18.67 -1.31 -33.97
C ARG A 394 -17.37 -0.74 -34.52
N GLU A 395 -16.89 -1.33 -35.59
CA GLU A 395 -15.71 -0.85 -36.30
C GLU A 395 -15.99 0.48 -37.00
N GLY A 396 -15.00 1.38 -37.07
CA GLY A 396 -15.09 2.63 -37.83
C GLY A 396 -15.92 3.75 -37.18
N MET A 397 -16.11 3.74 -35.85
CA MET A 397 -16.80 4.86 -35.19
C MET A 397 -15.99 6.14 -35.21
N GLY A 398 -16.64 7.25 -35.57
CA GLY A 398 -16.06 8.58 -35.44
C GLY A 398 -15.95 9.05 -33.97
N PRO A 399 -15.22 10.16 -33.69
CA PRO A 399 -14.99 10.64 -32.33
C PRO A 399 -16.26 10.96 -31.51
N GLU A 400 -17.29 11.50 -32.16
CA GLU A 400 -18.55 11.85 -31.48
C GLU A 400 -19.38 10.62 -31.15
N GLU A 401 -19.53 9.71 -32.11
CA GLU A 401 -20.22 8.43 -31.95
C GLU A 401 -19.53 7.57 -30.87
N LEU A 402 -18.19 7.50 -30.91
CA LEU A 402 -17.41 6.79 -29.91
C LEU A 402 -17.64 7.36 -28.51
N ALA A 403 -17.75 8.69 -28.36
CA ALA A 403 -18.03 9.31 -27.06
C ALA A 403 -19.40 8.92 -26.50
N GLU A 404 -20.41 8.82 -27.36
CA GLU A 404 -21.76 8.40 -26.96
C GLU A 404 -21.79 6.93 -26.58
N VAL A 405 -21.22 6.06 -27.42
CA VAL A 405 -21.15 4.61 -27.15
C VAL A 405 -20.38 4.31 -25.88
N LEU A 406 -19.20 4.92 -25.71
CA LEU A 406 -18.37 4.74 -24.53
C LEU A 406 -19.08 5.25 -23.27
N GLY A 407 -19.78 6.38 -23.36
CA GLY A 407 -20.53 6.93 -22.24
C GLY A 407 -21.75 6.10 -21.84
N GLN A 408 -22.53 5.62 -22.80
CA GLN A 408 -23.66 4.72 -22.54
C GLN A 408 -23.21 3.37 -22.00
N SER A 409 -22.09 2.85 -22.52
CA SER A 409 -21.47 1.61 -22.04
C SER A 409 -21.07 1.73 -20.58
N LEU A 410 -20.35 2.81 -20.23
CA LEU A 410 -19.93 3.08 -18.86
C LEU A 410 -21.14 3.19 -17.93
N LEU A 411 -22.11 4.06 -18.23
CA LEU A 411 -23.26 4.30 -17.36
C LEU A 411 -24.08 3.02 -17.13
N SER A 412 -24.34 2.25 -18.18
CA SER A 412 -25.11 1.00 -18.08
C SER A 412 -24.40 -0.06 -17.25
N GLY A 413 -23.07 -0.13 -17.34
CA GLY A 413 -22.26 -1.07 -16.58
C GLY A 413 -22.12 -0.70 -15.11
N ILE A 414 -21.75 0.55 -14.81
CA ILE A 414 -21.56 1.02 -13.43
C ILE A 414 -22.87 1.07 -12.65
N ASP A 415 -24.02 1.27 -13.31
CA ASP A 415 -25.33 1.20 -12.65
C ASP A 415 -25.69 -0.19 -12.12
N ARG A 416 -24.95 -1.23 -12.54
CA ARG A 416 -25.14 -2.62 -12.12
C ARG A 416 -24.06 -3.11 -11.16
N ASP A 417 -23.13 -2.24 -10.77
CA ASP A 417 -22.09 -2.51 -9.79
C ASP A 417 -22.29 -1.59 -8.57
N CYS A 418 -22.10 -2.12 -7.36
CA CYS A 418 -22.21 -1.34 -6.13
C CYS A 418 -20.88 -0.67 -5.72
N LEU A 419 -19.76 -1.05 -6.36
CA LEU A 419 -18.42 -0.57 -6.03
C LEU A 419 -17.88 0.49 -6.99
N SER A 420 -18.57 0.74 -8.10
CA SER A 420 -18.26 1.81 -9.06
C SER A 420 -19.49 2.68 -9.30
N GLY A 421 -19.32 3.91 -9.81
CA GLY A 421 -20.44 4.80 -10.11
C GLY A 421 -20.19 6.25 -9.75
N TRP A 422 -21.24 6.92 -9.25
CA TRP A 422 -21.22 8.32 -8.83
C TRP A 422 -20.85 9.28 -9.99
N GLY A 423 -21.34 8.95 -11.18
CA GLY A 423 -21.03 9.62 -12.44
C GLY A 423 -19.78 9.06 -13.13
N GLY A 424 -19.43 9.67 -14.26
CA GLY A 424 -18.30 9.21 -15.07
C GLY A 424 -17.63 10.35 -15.82
N VAL A 425 -16.43 10.10 -16.32
CA VAL A 425 -15.72 11.02 -17.21
C VAL A 425 -15.27 10.24 -18.44
N VAL A 426 -15.55 10.80 -19.61
CA VAL A 426 -15.18 10.28 -20.92
C VAL A 426 -14.09 11.17 -21.49
N TYR A 427 -12.99 10.56 -21.93
CA TYR A 427 -11.89 11.21 -22.62
C TYR A 427 -11.80 10.63 -24.02
N ILE A 428 -11.88 11.48 -25.03
CA ILE A 428 -11.66 11.12 -26.44
C ILE A 428 -10.39 11.81 -26.90
N LEU A 429 -9.40 11.01 -27.28
CA LEU A 429 -8.15 11.49 -27.82
C LEU A 429 -8.15 11.36 -29.33
N THR A 430 -7.90 12.49 -29.99
CA THR A 430 -7.65 12.58 -31.43
C THR A 430 -6.24 13.10 -31.65
N ASP A 431 -5.74 13.08 -32.90
CA ASP A 431 -4.41 13.63 -33.20
C ASP A 431 -4.29 15.15 -32.93
N LYS A 432 -5.43 15.86 -32.89
CA LYS A 432 -5.47 17.32 -32.73
C LYS A 432 -5.73 17.76 -31.29
N GLU A 433 -6.66 17.08 -30.63
CA GLU A 433 -7.15 17.51 -29.32
C GLU A 433 -7.64 16.35 -28.45
N LEU A 434 -7.69 16.64 -27.15
CA LEU A 434 -8.28 15.79 -26.12
C LEU A 434 -9.63 16.38 -25.69
N ILE A 435 -10.72 15.68 -25.99
CA ILE A 435 -12.08 16.07 -25.63
C ILE A 435 -12.44 15.38 -24.31
N THR A 436 -12.82 16.15 -23.29
CA THR A 436 -13.28 15.62 -22.01
C THR A 436 -14.76 15.91 -21.80
N LYS A 437 -15.57 14.88 -21.57
CA LYS A 437 -17.00 14.98 -21.28
C LYS A 437 -17.28 14.39 -19.90
N THR A 438 -17.91 15.15 -19.02
CA THR A 438 -18.37 14.63 -17.72
C THR A 438 -19.80 14.11 -17.85
N LEU A 439 -20.03 12.88 -17.44
CA LEU A 439 -21.33 12.22 -17.46
C LEU A 439 -22.02 12.34 -16.10
N LYS A 440 -23.29 12.71 -16.15
CA LYS A 440 -24.17 12.67 -14.98
C LYS A 440 -24.74 11.25 -14.86
N GLY A 441 -24.25 10.50 -13.87
CA GLY A 441 -24.76 9.18 -13.53
C GLY A 441 -25.70 9.22 -12.32
N ARG A 442 -26.20 8.05 -11.94
CA ARG A 442 -26.92 7.85 -10.69
C ARG A 442 -25.96 7.95 -9.49
N MET A 443 -26.50 8.33 -8.33
CA MET A 443 -25.74 8.67 -7.11
C MET A 443 -26.28 7.88 -5.91
N ASP A 444 -26.60 6.61 -6.11
CA ASP A 444 -27.13 5.69 -5.11
C ASP A 444 -26.12 4.64 -4.63
#